data_AF-A0AAW6KMA1-F1
#
_entry.id   AF-A0AAW6KMA1-F1
#
_cell.length_a   1.000
_cell.length_b   1.000
_cell.length_c   1.000
_cell.angle_alpha   90.00
_cell.angle_beta   90.00
_cell.angle_gamma   90.00
#
_symmetry.space_group_name_H-M   'P 1'
#
loop_
_entity.id
_entity.type
_entity.pdbx_description
1 polymer ?
#
loop_
_entity_poly.entity_id
_entity_poly.type
_entity_poly.pdbx_seq_one_letter_code
_entity_poly.pdbx_strand_id
1 'polypeptide(L)' 'MNRIHQAEEALKKAGKKVNHRYRMGYHMMPRSNWINDPNGLIQYKGEYHVFYQHHPYDENWGPMHWGHLKSRDL' A
#
# COMPACT_ATOMS: atom_id res chain seq x y z
N MET A 1 11.64 -14.21 -12.12
CA MET A 1 11.75 -13.30 -10.97
C MET A 1 10.41 -13.25 -10.24
N ASN A 2 10.40 -13.22 -8.91
CA ASN A 2 9.17 -13.17 -8.11
C ASN A 2 8.46 -11.81 -8.29
N ARG A 3 7.18 -11.81 -8.70
CA ARG A 3 6.38 -10.59 -8.95
C ARG A 3 6.26 -9.69 -7.71
N ILE A 4 6.18 -10.28 -6.52
CA ILE A 4 6.14 -9.53 -5.26
C ILE A 4 7.46 -8.81 -5.00
N HIS A 5 8.59 -9.46 -5.30
CA HIS A 5 9.89 -8.83 -5.15
C HIS A 5 10.07 -7.63 -6.09
N GLN A 6 9.59 -7.75 -7.34
CA GLN A 6 9.61 -6.63 -8.29
C GLN A 6 8.73 -5.47 -7.82
N ALA A 7 7.55 -5.74 -7.28
CA ALA A 7 6.66 -4.73 -6.71
C ALA A 7 7.31 -4.00 -5.53
N GLU A 8 7.93 -4.72 -4.58
CA GLU A 8 8.59 -4.11 -3.42
C GLU A 8 9.80 -3.24 -3.84
N GLU A 9 10.60 -3.69 -4.81
CA GLU A 9 11.72 -2.87 -5.32
C GLU A 9 11.23 -1.61 -6.06
N ALA A 10 10.13 -1.71 -6.82
CA ALA A 10 9.52 -0.55 -7.46
C ALA A 10 9.03 0.48 -6.43
N LEU A 11 8.35 0.02 -5.37
CA LEU A 11 7.90 0.88 -4.27
C LEU A 11 9.05 1.54 -3.53
N LYS A 12 10.13 0.81 -3.27
CA LYS A 12 11.33 1.37 -2.63
C LYS A 12 11.96 2.48 -3.47
N LYS A 13 11.95 2.35 -4.80
CA LYS A 13 12.43 3.39 -5.72
C LYS A 13 11.48 4.59 -5.77
N ALA A 14 10.17 4.35 -5.89
CA ALA A 14 9.16 5.40 -5.96
C ALA A 14 9.06 6.20 -4.65
N GLY A 15 9.19 5.55 -3.50
CA GLY A 15 9.18 6.17 -2.17
C GLY A 15 10.21 7.29 -2.00
N LYS A 16 11.35 7.23 -2.70
CA LYS A 16 12.39 8.27 -2.67
C LYS A 16 12.00 9.57 -3.38
N LYS A 17 11.00 9.53 -4.26
CA LYS A 17 10.56 10.68 -5.07
C LYS A 17 9.26 11.29 -4.56
N VAL A 18 8.77 10.81 -3.43
CA VAL A 18 7.52 11.25 -2.84
C VAL A 18 7.62 12.71 -2.43
N ASN A 19 6.63 13.50 -2.87
CA ASN A 19 6.39 14.81 -2.30
C ASN A 19 5.47 14.69 -1.07
N HIS A 20 5.90 15.24 0.07
CA HIS A 20 5.19 15.12 1.34
C HIS A 20 4.10 16.18 1.56
N ARG A 21 3.97 17.18 0.67
CA ARG A 21 3.04 18.32 0.84
C ARG A 21 1.58 17.92 1.15
N TYR A 22 1.09 16.84 0.56
CA TYR A 22 -0.29 16.37 0.70
C TYR A 22 -0.42 14.97 1.30
N ARG A 23 0.66 14.46 1.91
CA ARG A 23 0.59 13.15 2.55
C ARG A 23 -0.19 13.24 3.85
N MET A 24 -1.03 12.24 4.08
CA MET A 24 -1.93 12.20 5.22
C MET A 24 -1.15 11.78 6.47
N GLY A 25 -1.36 12.49 7.58
CA GLY A 25 -0.64 12.21 8.84
C GLY A 25 -1.25 11.07 9.68
N TYR A 26 -2.52 10.74 9.46
CA TYR A 26 -3.27 9.79 10.29
C TYR A 26 -4.24 8.89 9.50
N HIS A 27 -4.34 9.07 8.18
CA HIS A 27 -5.11 8.15 7.33
C HIS A 27 -4.16 7.11 6.73
N MET A 28 -4.68 5.89 6.52
CA MET A 28 -3.98 4.86 5.76
C MET A 28 -3.65 5.37 4.35
N MET A 29 -2.42 5.16 3.91
CA MET A 29 -1.98 5.42 2.55
C MET A 29 -0.86 4.47 2.12
N PRO A 30 -0.70 4.18 0.82
CA PRO A 30 0.43 3.41 0.35
C PRO A 30 1.73 4.20 0.52
N ARG A 31 2.86 3.49 0.61
CA ARG A 31 4.20 4.10 0.69
C ARG A 31 4.51 5.01 -0.51
N SER A 32 3.96 4.68 -1.67
CA SER A 32 4.03 5.44 -2.93
C SER A 32 2.95 4.93 -3.88
N ASN A 33 2.69 5.67 -4.96
CA ASN A 33 1.87 5.24 -6.09
C ASN A 33 0.40 5.00 -5.72
N TRP A 34 -0.34 4.29 -6.58
CA TRP A 34 -1.80 4.27 -6.57
C TRP A 34 -2.41 3.23 -5.63
N ILE A 35 -3.45 3.64 -4.90
CA ILE A 35 -4.33 2.79 -4.08
C ILE A 35 -5.79 3.06 -4.47
N ASN A 36 -6.66 2.05 -4.35
CA ASN A 36 -8.10 2.24 -4.33
C ASN A 36 -8.77 1.37 -3.25
N ASP A 37 -9.64 0.43 -3.65
CA ASP A 37 -10.60 -0.25 -2.80
C ASP A 37 -9.95 -0.93 -1.56
N PRO A 38 -10.50 -0.74 -0.35
CA PRO A 38 -10.11 -1.55 0.80
C PRO A 38 -10.57 -3.00 0.60
N ASN A 39 -9.71 -3.95 0.94
CA ASN A 39 -9.94 -5.38 0.80
C ASN A 39 -9.59 -6.12 2.10
N GLY A 40 -10.18 -7.29 2.30
CA GLY A 40 -9.80 -8.19 3.39
C GLY A 40 -9.80 -7.56 4.79
N LEU A 41 -10.75 -6.66 5.07
CA LEU A 41 -10.91 -6.05 6.39
C LEU A 41 -11.26 -7.13 7.41
N ILE A 42 -10.34 -7.45 8.30
CA ILE A 42 -10.49 -8.54 9.28
C ILE A 42 -9.71 -8.25 10.55
N GLN A 43 -10.24 -8.70 11.69
CA GLN A 43 -9.46 -8.87 12.90
C GLN A 43 -8.95 -10.31 12.98
N TYR A 44 -7.64 -10.50 13.03
CA TYR A 44 -7.03 -11.82 13.10
C TYR A 44 -5.85 -11.81 14.07
N LYS A 45 -5.79 -12.78 14.99
CA LYS A 45 -4.73 -12.93 16.00
C LYS A 45 -4.42 -11.65 16.79
N GLY A 46 -5.46 -10.89 17.16
CA GLY A 46 -5.34 -9.68 17.98
C GLY A 46 -4.88 -8.43 17.24
N GLU A 47 -4.85 -8.46 15.90
CA GLU A 47 -4.55 -7.29 15.06
C GLU A 47 -5.69 -7.06 14.07
N TYR A 48 -5.92 -5.79 13.72
CA TYR A 48 -6.73 -5.39 12.60
C TYR A 48 -5.87 -5.41 11.34
N HIS A 49 -6.35 -6.07 10.29
CA HIS A 49 -5.70 -6.18 9.00
C HIS A 49 -6.53 -5.42 7.96
N VAL A 50 -5.86 -4.58 7.19
CA VAL A 50 -6.43 -3.91 6.02
C VAL A 50 -5.58 -4.24 4.82
N PHE A 51 -6.18 -4.87 3.82
CA PHE A 51 -5.60 -4.98 2.50
C PHE A 51 -6.20 -3.90 1.59
N TYR A 52 -5.57 -3.64 0.46
CA TYR A 52 -6.08 -2.67 -0.50
C TYR A 52 -5.58 -2.95 -1.91
N GLN A 53 -6.38 -2.62 -2.91
CA GLN A 53 -5.95 -2.65 -4.30
C GLN A 53 -4.83 -1.63 -4.53
N HIS A 54 -3.74 -2.08 -5.15
CA HIS A 54 -2.51 -1.29 -5.23
C HIS A 54 -1.80 -1.48 -6.57
N HIS A 55 -1.41 -0.38 -7.21
CA HIS A 55 -0.48 -0.41 -8.33
C HIS A 55 0.89 0.10 -7.87
N PRO A 56 1.89 -0.79 -7.70
CA PRO A 56 3.18 -0.42 -7.13
C PRO A 56 4.11 0.30 -8.11
N TYR A 57 3.78 0.36 -9.40
CA TYR A 57 4.68 0.84 -10.44
C TYR A 57 4.41 2.27 -10.91
N ASP A 58 3.20 2.80 -10.70
CA ASP A 58 2.77 4.12 -11.21
C ASP A 58 1.65 4.73 -10.35
N GLU A 59 1.51 6.05 -10.34
CA GLU A 59 0.41 6.78 -9.69
C GLU A 59 -0.96 6.65 -10.38
N ASN A 60 -1.07 5.96 -11.52
CA ASN A 60 -2.34 5.63 -12.18
C ASN A 60 -2.75 4.18 -11.93
N TRP A 61 -3.99 3.84 -12.25
CA TRP A 61 -4.47 2.45 -12.23
C TRP A 61 -3.67 1.55 -13.19
N GLY A 62 -3.48 0.27 -12.84
CA GLY A 62 -2.69 -0.66 -13.65
C GLY A 62 -2.63 -2.07 -13.06
N PRO A 63 -1.52 -2.82 -13.28
CA PRO A 63 -1.33 -4.15 -12.70
C PRO A 63 -1.50 -4.21 -11.18
N MET A 64 -2.61 -4.81 -10.75
CA MET A 64 -3.03 -4.85 -9.35
C MET A 64 -2.23 -5.83 -8.49
N HIS A 65 -1.90 -5.36 -7.30
CA HIS A 65 -1.40 -6.12 -6.16
C HIS A 65 -2.30 -5.81 -4.96
N TRP A 66 -2.21 -6.63 -3.91
CA TRP A 66 -2.79 -6.28 -2.61
C TRP A 66 -1.69 -5.75 -1.70
N GLY A 67 -1.81 -4.47 -1.34
CA GLY A 67 -1.05 -3.92 -0.22
C GLY A 67 -1.63 -4.42 1.10
N HIS A 68 -0.86 -4.31 2.19
CA HIS A 68 -1.26 -4.81 3.50
C HIS A 68 -0.74 -3.90 4.61
N LEU A 69 -1.64 -3.53 5.53
CA LEU A 69 -1.35 -2.81 6.76
C LEU A 69 -1.98 -3.55 7.95
N LYS A 70 -1.36 -3.42 9.13
CA LYS A 70 -1.88 -3.97 10.38
C LYS A 70 -1.80 -2.93 11.49
N SER A 71 -2.78 -2.97 12.40
CA SER A 71 -2.82 -2.14 13.60
C SER A 71 -3.35 -2.96 14.79
N ARG A 72 -2.98 -2.59 16.02
CA ARG A 72 -3.52 -3.22 17.24
C ARG A 72 -4.75 -2.48 17.77
N ASP A 73 -4.94 -1.24 17.34
CA ASP A 73 -5.88 -0.28 17.91
C ASP A 73 -6.64 0.54 16.83
N LEU A 74 -6.53 0.12 15.56
CA LEU A 74 -7.01 0.82 14.35
C LEU A 74 -6.29 2.14 14.10
#